data_AF-S6D321-F1
#
_entry.id   AF-S6D321-F1
#
_cell.length_a   1.000
_cell.length_b   1.000
_cell.length_c   1.000
_cell.angle_alpha   90.00
_cell.angle_beta   90.00
_cell.angle_gamma   90.00
#
_symmetry.space_group_name_H-M   'P 1'
#
loop_
_entity.id
_entity.type
_entity.pdbx_description
1 polymer ?
#
loop_
_entity_poly.entity_id
_entity_poly.type
_entity_poly.pdbx_seq_one_letter_code
_entity_poly.pdbx_strand_id
1 'polypeptide(L)'
;MVLEVIVPQEWQVLPEATLRTELLYLITIQETQRATSAFGVYNGVTAKSLEFNGYLWFKKLNDLNEEPDFNIYVLLEIPFIPSSSIQDDDSTCSECDSEQLLSDDEPCSTCDE
;
A
#
# COMPACT_ATOMS: atom_id res chain seq x y z
N MET A 1 10.92 7.33 -3.46
CA MET A 1 11.30 6.20 -4.35
C MET A 1 10.13 5.98 -5.30
N VAL A 2 10.35 5.45 -6.50
CA VAL A 2 9.24 5.08 -7.40
C VAL A 2 9.30 3.57 -7.60
N LEU A 3 8.16 2.91 -7.42
CA LEU A 3 8.00 1.49 -7.69
C LEU A 3 7.34 1.34 -9.06
N GLU A 4 7.97 0.57 -9.93
CA GLU A 4 7.44 0.27 -11.25
C GLU A 4 6.65 -1.04 -11.21
N VAL A 5 5.34 -0.96 -11.49
CA VAL A 5 4.41 -2.07 -11.35
C VAL A 5 3.70 -2.34 -12.66
N ILE A 6 3.76 -3.58 -13.14
CA ILE A 6 3.08 -4.04 -14.34
C ILE A 6 1.76 -4.69 -13.92
N VAL A 7 0.63 -4.18 -14.41
CA VAL A 7 -0.71 -4.67 -14.04
C VAL A 7 -1.58 -4.94 -15.27
N PRO A 8 -2.62 -5.80 -15.15
CA PRO A 8 -3.59 -6.01 -16.22
C PRO A 8 -4.24 -4.69 -16.67
N GLN A 9 -4.41 -4.49 -17.98
CA GLN A 9 -5.12 -3.34 -18.51
C GLN A 9 -6.55 -3.22 -17.96
N GLU A 10 -7.23 -4.34 -17.72
CA GLU A 10 -8.59 -4.36 -17.18
C GLU A 10 -8.71 -3.75 -15.78
N TRP A 11 -7.59 -3.64 -15.04
CA TRP A 11 -7.56 -2.99 -13.73
C TRP A 11 -7.66 -1.47 -13.82
N GLN A 12 -7.40 -0.87 -14.99
CA GLN A 12 -7.60 0.57 -15.25
C GLN A 12 -9.07 0.99 -15.29
N VAL A 13 -10.02 0.07 -15.04
CA VAL A 13 -11.40 0.45 -14.73
C VAL A 13 -11.48 1.26 -13.43
N LEU A 14 -10.53 1.05 -12.52
CA LEU A 14 -10.41 1.83 -11.31
C LEU A 14 -9.78 3.20 -11.61
N PRO A 15 -10.20 4.26 -10.90
CA PRO A 15 -9.46 5.51 -10.90
C PRO A 15 -7.99 5.29 -10.53
N GLU A 16 -7.08 5.97 -11.21
CA GLU A 16 -5.63 5.76 -11.06
C GLU A 16 -5.16 5.87 -9.60
N ALA A 17 -5.65 6.88 -8.86
CA ALA A 17 -5.33 7.05 -7.46
C ALA A 17 -5.77 5.85 -6.60
N THR A 18 -6.99 5.35 -6.83
CA THR A 18 -7.51 4.17 -6.15
C THR A 18 -6.68 2.93 -6.46
N LEU A 19 -6.38 2.70 -7.74
CA LEU A 19 -5.56 1.56 -8.16
C LEU A 19 -4.16 1.62 -7.51
N ARG A 20 -3.53 2.80 -7.47
CA ARG A 20 -2.24 2.98 -6.81
C ARG A 20 -2.30 2.64 -5.32
N THR A 21 -3.30 3.14 -4.60
CA THR A 21 -3.48 2.85 -3.17
C THR A 21 -3.66 1.35 -2.90
N GLU A 22 -4.50 0.70 -3.70
CA GLU A 22 -4.77 -0.73 -3.59
C GLU A 22 -3.51 -1.58 -3.87
N LEU A 23 -2.78 -1.25 -4.93
CA LEU A 23 -1.52 -1.93 -5.26
C LEU A 23 -0.50 -1.76 -4.13
N LEU A 24 -0.34 -0.54 -3.63
CA LEU A 24 0.57 -0.24 -2.53
C LEU A 24 0.21 -1.07 -1.28
N TYR A 25 -1.07 -1.17 -0.94
CA TYR A 25 -1.55 -2.00 0.17
C TYR A 25 -1.18 -3.47 -0.01
N LEU A 26 -1.41 -4.04 -1.19
CA LEU A 26 -1.04 -5.43 -1.50
C LEU A 26 0.48 -5.67 -1.38
N ILE A 27 1.28 -4.72 -1.86
CA ILE A 27 2.75 -4.76 -1.78
C ILE A 27 3.20 -4.71 -0.31
N THR A 28 2.67 -3.77 0.47
CA THR A 28 3.01 -3.63 1.89
C THR A 28 2.65 -4.89 2.67
N ILE A 29 1.50 -5.51 2.39
CA ILE A 29 1.14 -6.80 3.00
C ILE A 29 2.16 -7.87 2.63
N GLN A 30 2.51 -7.97 1.35
CA GLN A 30 3.48 -8.95 0.87
C GLN A 30 4.82 -8.82 1.60
N GLU A 31 5.33 -7.60 1.73
CA GLU A 31 6.59 -7.30 2.43
C GLU A 31 6.48 -7.60 3.93
N THR A 32 5.42 -7.13 4.58
CA THR A 32 5.23 -7.27 6.04
C THR A 32 5.06 -8.73 6.44
N GLN A 33 4.35 -9.52 5.64
CA GLN A 33 4.12 -10.93 5.90
C GLN A 33 5.23 -11.84 5.36
N ARG A 34 6.26 -11.28 4.70
CA ARG A 34 7.28 -12.04 3.95
C ARG A 34 6.67 -13.07 3.01
N ALA A 35 5.52 -12.73 2.41
CA ALA A 35 4.82 -13.61 1.51
C ALA A 35 5.54 -13.65 0.16
N THR A 36 5.53 -14.84 -0.47
CA THR A 36 6.14 -15.02 -1.79
C THR A 36 5.37 -14.30 -2.90
N SER A 37 4.09 -14.00 -2.68
CA SER A 37 3.23 -13.30 -3.63
C SER A 37 1.99 -12.73 -2.95
N ALA A 38 1.48 -11.62 -3.49
CA ALA A 38 0.15 -11.08 -3.24
C ALA A 38 -0.80 -11.42 -4.41
N PHE A 39 -2.10 -11.35 -4.15
CA PHE A 39 -3.14 -11.55 -5.16
C PHE A 39 -4.07 -10.34 -5.16
N GLY A 40 -4.46 -9.89 -6.35
CA GLY A 40 -5.47 -8.84 -6.54
C GLY A 40 -6.59 -9.34 -7.45
N VAL A 41 -7.81 -8.84 -7.23
CA VAL A 41 -8.98 -9.15 -8.06
C VAL A 41 -9.72 -7.86 -8.37
N TYR A 42 -9.60 -7.40 -9.60
CA TYR A 42 -10.29 -6.20 -10.07
C TYR A 42 -10.88 -6.46 -11.45
N ASN A 43 -12.10 -5.95 -11.69
CA ASN A 43 -12.83 -6.14 -12.95
C ASN A 43 -12.97 -7.62 -13.38
N GLY A 44 -13.13 -8.54 -12.41
CA GLY A 44 -13.18 -9.98 -12.68
C GLY A 44 -11.85 -10.63 -13.08
N VAL A 45 -10.76 -9.86 -13.11
CA VAL A 45 -9.41 -10.35 -13.42
C VAL A 45 -8.64 -10.58 -12.12
N THR A 46 -8.32 -11.84 -11.86
CA THR A 46 -7.42 -12.24 -10.77
C THR A 46 -5.98 -12.27 -11.28
N ALA A 47 -5.09 -11.57 -10.57
CA ALA A 47 -3.66 -11.57 -10.86
C ALA A 47 -2.83 -11.83 -9.60
N LYS A 48 -1.67 -12.45 -9.80
CA LYS A 48 -0.69 -12.79 -8.77
C LYS A 48 0.56 -11.93 -8.96
N SER A 49 1.08 -11.34 -7.89
CA SER A 49 2.34 -10.62 -7.95
C SER A 49 3.54 -11.57 -8.10
N LEU A 50 4.46 -11.19 -8.97
CA LEU A 50 5.71 -11.88 -9.29
C LEU A 50 6.78 -10.81 -9.53
N GLU A 51 8.03 -11.13 -9.25
CA GLU A 51 9.15 -10.28 -9.64
C GLU A 51 9.55 -10.59 -11.09
N PHE A 52 9.74 -9.56 -11.91
CA PHE A 52 10.21 -9.68 -13.29
C PHE A 52 11.18 -8.55 -13.61
N ASN A 53 12.46 -8.87 -13.83
CA ASN A 53 13.50 -7.88 -14.20
C ASN A 53 13.54 -6.62 -13.30
N GLY A 54 13.30 -6.76 -11.99
CA GLY A 54 13.26 -5.64 -11.04
C GLY A 54 11.91 -4.90 -10.97
N TYR A 55 10.94 -5.29 -11.80
CA TYR A 55 9.56 -4.82 -11.77
C TYR A 55 8.70 -5.76 -10.94
N LEU A 56 7.65 -5.20 -10.32
CA LEU A 56 6.58 -6.01 -9.76
C LEU A 56 5.51 -6.26 -10.82
N TRP A 57 5.33 -7.51 -11.21
CA TRP A 57 4.35 -7.90 -12.22
C TRP A 57 3.16 -8.64 -11.60
N PHE A 58 1.97 -8.05 -11.70
CA PHE A 58 0.70 -8.71 -11.39
C PHE A 58 0.25 -9.52 -12.62
N LYS A 59 0.75 -10.75 -12.71
CA LYS A 59 0.44 -11.68 -13.81
C LYS A 59 -0.95 -12.30 -13.63
N LYS A 60 -1.79 -12.27 -14.67
CA LYS A 60 -3.11 -12.94 -14.67
C LYS A 60 -2.92 -14.45 -14.45
N LEU A 61 -3.78 -15.09 -13.66
CA LEU A 61 -3.63 -16.52 -13.36
C LEU A 61 -3.70 -17.45 -14.58
N ASN A 62 -4.41 -17.03 -15.64
CA ASN A 62 -4.56 -17.81 -16.86
C ASN A 62 -3.54 -17.43 -17.94
N ASP A 63 -2.63 -16.50 -17.65
CA ASP A 63 -1.58 -16.10 -18.58
C ASP A 63 -0.42 -17.09 -18.54
N LEU A 64 -0.07 -17.64 -19.69
CA LEU A 64 1.00 -18.63 -19.82
C LEU A 64 2.31 -18.00 -20.29
N ASN A 65 2.32 -16.71 -20.64
CA ASN A 65 3.53 -16.03 -21.11
C ASN A 65 4.58 -15.92 -19.99
N GLU A 66 5.84 -16.09 -20.35
CA GLU A 66 6.96 -15.94 -19.41
C GLU A 66 7.33 -14.47 -19.16
N GLU A 67 6.90 -13.59 -20.07
CA GLU A 67 7.17 -12.16 -20.06
C GLU A 67 5.85 -11.36 -20.20
N PRO A 68 5.79 -10.12 -19.67
CA PRO A 68 4.59 -9.29 -19.79
C PRO A 68 4.37 -8.80 -21.23
N ASP A 69 3.20 -9.11 -21.79
CA ASP A 69 2.73 -8.54 -23.06
C ASP A 69 2.07 -7.18 -22.82
N PHE A 70 2.69 -6.08 -23.26
CA PHE A 70 2.16 -4.73 -23.09
C PHE A 70 0.89 -4.42 -23.92
N ASN A 71 0.41 -5.36 -24.75
CA ASN A 71 -0.95 -5.31 -25.30
C ASN A 71 -2.02 -5.75 -24.28
N ILE A 72 -1.61 -6.43 -23.20
CA ILE A 72 -2.48 -7.02 -22.16
C ILE A 72 -2.24 -6.37 -20.79
N TYR A 73 -1.02 -5.87 -20.58
CA TYR A 73 -0.57 -5.22 -19.36
C TYR A 73 -0.20 -3.76 -19.60
N VAL A 74 -0.11 -3.00 -18.51
CA VAL A 74 0.31 -1.60 -18.46
C VAL A 74 1.33 -1.42 -17.36
N LEU A 75 2.29 -0.53 -17.59
CA LEU A 75 3.24 -0.10 -16.57
C LEU A 75 2.65 1.08 -15.80
N LEU A 76 2.70 0.99 -14.48
CA LEU A 76 2.31 2.05 -13.56
C LEU A 76 3.49 2.41 -12.66
N GLU A 77 3.72 3.71 -12.53
CA GLU A 77 4.64 4.25 -11.53
C GLU A 77 3.85 4.56 -10.26
N ILE A 78 4.26 3.96 -9.15
CA ILE A 78 3.70 4.19 -7.82
C ILE A 78 4.74 4.93 -6.99
N PRO A 79 4.45 6.16 -6.53
CA PRO A 79 5.33 6.83 -5.58
C PRO A 79 5.36 6.04 -4.28
N PHE A 80 6.52 5.48 -3.94
CA PHE A 80 6.75 4.72 -2.72
C PHE A 80 7.55 5.58 -1.73
N ILE A 81 6.93 5.87 -0.59
CA ILE A 81 7.57 6.51 0.54
C ILE A 81 7.82 5.40 1.56
N PRO A 82 9.06 4.93 1.74
CA PRO A 82 9.35 3.93 2.76
C PRO A 82 9.00 4.50 4.14
N SER A 83 8.31 3.72 4.96
CA SER A 83 7.83 4.13 6.28
C SER A 83 8.93 4.65 7.22
N SER A 84 10.21 4.36 6.93
CA SER A 84 11.37 4.91 7.64
C SER A 84 11.61 6.41 7.42
N SER A 85 10.89 7.06 6.50
CA SER A 85 11.00 8.51 6.22
C SER A 85 9.96 9.35 6.96
N ILE A 86 9.05 8.71 7.71
CA ILE A 86 8.26 9.41 8.71
C ILE A 86 9.14 9.45 9.95
N GLN A 87 9.97 10.49 10.06
CA GLN A 87 10.40 10.89 11.39
C GLN A 87 9.13 11.32 12.10
N ASP A 88 8.76 10.59 13.15
CA ASP A 88 7.89 11.10 14.21
C ASP A 88 8.59 12.31 14.84
N ASP A 89 8.55 13.45 14.13
CA ASP A 89 8.76 14.77 14.71
C ASP A 89 7.38 15.31 15.12
N ASP A 90 6.65 14.51 15.91
CA ASP A 90 5.56 15.02 16.72
C ASP A 90 6.10 15.32 18.11
N SER A 91 6.95 16.35 18.16
CA SER A 91 7.07 17.18 19.34
C SER A 91 5.85 18.11 19.35
N THR A 92 4.70 17.58 19.75
CA THR A 92 3.55 18.39 20.18
C THR A 92 2.86 17.65 21.32
N CYS A 93 3.21 18.06 22.54
CA CYS A 93 2.31 17.92 23.67
C CYS A 93 0.92 18.41 23.27
N SER A 94 -0.10 17.57 23.44
CA SER A 94 -1.48 17.95 23.78
C SER A 94 -2.43 16.77 23.55
N GLU A 95 -3.39 16.38 24.37
CA GLU A 95 -3.76 16.54 25.79
C GLU A 95 -4.71 15.36 26.10
N CYS A 96 -4.63 14.81 27.31
CA CYS A 96 -5.62 13.97 28.01
C CYS A 96 -6.62 13.16 27.13
N ASP A 97 -6.22 11.92 26.80
CA ASP A 97 -7.03 10.85 26.20
C ASP A 97 -8.29 10.60 27.05
N SER A 98 -9.45 10.98 26.50
CA SER A 98 -10.71 11.03 27.23
C SER A 98 -11.55 9.79 27.01
N GLU A 99 -11.14 8.63 27.52
CA GLU A 99 -12.13 7.57 27.81
C GLU A 99 -11.67 6.58 28.88
N GLN A 100 -11.94 6.89 30.16
CA GLN A 100 -12.76 6.02 31.03
C GLN A 100 -12.88 6.52 32.48
N LEU A 101 -14.10 6.34 33.01
CA LEU A 101 -14.49 6.21 34.42
C LEU A 101 -14.79 7.51 35.20
N LEU A 102 -16.10 7.67 35.44
CA LEU A 102 -16.73 8.06 36.71
C LEU A 102 -15.76 8.39 37.86
N SER A 103 -15.91 9.62 38.36
CA SER A 103 -15.61 10.13 39.71
C SER A 103 -14.44 11.12 39.78
N ASP A 104 -14.81 12.38 40.08
CA ASP A 104 -14.15 13.36 40.97
C ASP A 104 -12.62 13.61 40.86
N ASP A 105 -12.30 14.89 40.64
CA ASP A 105 -11.07 15.64 41.00
C ASP A 105 -9.75 15.45 40.20
N GLU A 106 -9.49 16.43 39.31
CA GLU A 106 -8.26 17.26 39.16
C GLU A 106 -8.03 17.69 37.69
N PRO A 107 -7.79 18.99 37.38
CA PRO A 107 -7.45 19.42 36.02
C PRO A 107 -6.00 19.04 35.67
N CYS A 108 -5.80 18.51 34.44
CA CYS A 108 -4.49 18.18 33.87
C CYS A 108 -3.50 19.35 34.08
N SER A 109 -2.43 19.14 34.84
CA SER A 109 -1.34 20.12 35.03
C SER A 109 -0.69 20.41 33.69
N THR A 110 -0.66 21.69 33.33
CA THR A 110 0.06 22.24 32.18
C THR A 110 1.54 21.92 32.26
N CYS A 111 2.12 21.57 31.11
CA CYS A 111 3.54 21.31 30.93
C CYS A 111 4.33 22.60 31.26
N ASP A 112 5.13 22.59 32.32
CA ASP A 112 6.13 23.63 32.57
C ASP A 112 7.41 23.30 31.76
N GLU A 113 8.03 24.34 31.19
CA GLU A 113 9.24 24.32 30.35
C GLU A 113 10.48 23.66 31.00
#